data_AF-A0A318EXZ3-F1
#
_entry.id   AF-A0A318EXZ3-F1
#
_cell.length_a   1.000
_cell.length_b   1.000
_cell.length_c   1.000
_cell.angle_alpha   90.00
_cell.angle_beta   90.00
_cell.angle_gamma   90.00
#
_symmetry.space_group_name_H-M   'P 1'
#
loop_
_entity.id
_entity.type
_entity.pdbx_description
1 polymer ?
#
loop_
_entity_poly.entity_id
_entity_poly.type
_entity_poly.pdbx_seq_one_letter_code
_entity_poly.pdbx_strand_id
1 'polypeptide(L)'
;MKVTKTEFKDRQLHIEDYLQMVSAEQKEYAEVSVQSRIAENNDIITDFQMDTLLEKILQSDNLNKAYKKVKSNKGAGGVDGMNVDELLSFLKENQKQLVQKLKDGKYKPNPVRRVEIPKEAKGEIRKLGVPTVVDRVLQQAITQVLTPIYEEQFSENSYGFRPKRGAFDALKQCQQNVNDGYVYVIDMDLEKFFDTVCQSKLIEVLSRTIKDGRVISLIHKYLNAGVISNGMFEKTDVGMPQGADH
;
A
#
# COMPACT_ATOMS: atom_id res chain seq x y z
N MET A 1 71.01 -27.32 9.62
CA MET A 1 69.88 -28.21 9.24
C MET A 1 69.49 -27.94 7.79
N LYS A 2 68.67 -28.80 7.16
CA LYS A 2 68.50 -28.86 5.69
C LYS A 2 67.41 -27.93 5.15
N VAL A 3 67.51 -27.63 3.84
CA VAL A 3 66.53 -26.92 3.00
C VAL A 3 66.04 -27.87 1.89
N THR A 4 64.74 -27.86 1.64
CA THR A 4 63.98 -28.55 0.57
C THR A 4 62.65 -27.78 0.44
N LYS A 5 62.15 -27.27 -0.71
CA LYS A 5 62.07 -27.76 -2.10
C LYS A 5 61.36 -29.13 -2.21
N THR A 6 60.21 -29.28 -2.87
CA THR A 6 59.33 -28.26 -3.49
C THR A 6 57.84 -28.66 -3.26
N GLU A 7 56.82 -28.64 -4.14
CA GLU A 7 56.63 -28.38 -5.59
C GLU A 7 55.15 -27.99 -5.87
N PHE A 8 54.84 -27.40 -7.03
CA PHE A 8 53.45 -27.30 -7.53
C PHE A 8 53.09 -28.58 -8.30
N LYS A 9 51.81 -28.97 -8.33
CA LYS A 9 51.34 -29.99 -9.28
C LYS A 9 49.89 -29.78 -9.69
N ASP A 10 49.69 -29.51 -10.97
CA ASP A 10 48.40 -29.25 -11.60
C ASP A 10 47.48 -30.48 -11.56
N ARG A 11 46.17 -30.23 -11.49
CA ARG A 11 45.17 -31.22 -11.90
C ARG A 11 44.83 -30.97 -13.36
N GLN A 12 45.39 -31.81 -14.23
CA GLN A 12 44.98 -31.86 -15.64
C GLN A 12 43.47 -32.15 -15.71
N LEU A 13 42.73 -31.27 -16.38
CA LEU A 13 41.40 -31.57 -16.88
C LEU A 13 41.58 -32.45 -18.12
N HIS A 14 40.96 -33.62 -18.15
CA HIS A 14 40.90 -34.40 -19.38
C HIS A 14 39.93 -33.72 -20.36
N ILE A 15 40.36 -33.62 -21.61
CA ILE A 15 39.61 -33.09 -22.76
C ILE A 15 39.36 -34.27 -23.69
N GLU A 16 38.11 -34.41 -24.16
CA GLU A 16 37.46 -35.50 -24.94
C GLU A 16 36.14 -35.81 -24.21
N ASP A 17 34.93 -35.46 -24.66
CA ASP A 17 34.45 -34.72 -25.83
C ASP A 17 33.42 -33.65 -25.34
N TYR A 18 33.15 -32.52 -25.99
CA TYR A 18 32.59 -32.37 -27.34
C TYR A 18 33.13 -31.12 -28.08
N LEU A 19 33.14 -31.21 -29.40
CA LEU A 19 33.66 -30.18 -30.30
C LEU A 19 32.84 -28.88 -30.28
N GLN A 20 33.54 -27.75 -30.20
CA GLN A 20 32.99 -26.46 -30.63
C GLN A 20 32.79 -26.45 -32.16
N MET A 21 31.79 -25.71 -32.62
CA MET A 21 31.85 -25.05 -33.92
C MET A 21 31.53 -23.56 -33.70
N VAL A 22 32.34 -22.67 -34.28
CA VAL A 22 32.49 -21.28 -33.82
C VAL A 22 32.01 -20.26 -34.85
N SER A 23 31.24 -19.29 -34.36
CA SER A 23 30.97 -17.95 -34.93
C SER A 23 30.32 -17.83 -36.31
N ALA A 24 29.20 -17.10 -36.33
CA ALA A 24 29.09 -15.93 -37.18
C ALA A 24 28.43 -14.80 -36.36
N GLU A 25 29.07 -13.63 -36.27
CA GLU A 25 28.44 -12.45 -35.66
C GLU A 25 27.42 -11.82 -36.61
N GLN A 26 26.25 -11.44 -36.10
CA GLN A 26 25.58 -10.21 -36.53
C GLN A 26 25.07 -9.44 -35.31
N LYS A 27 25.31 -8.12 -35.33
CA LYS A 27 24.87 -7.18 -34.28
C LYS A 27 23.55 -6.57 -34.70
N GLU A 28 22.55 -6.63 -33.83
CA GLU A 28 21.45 -5.67 -33.87
C GLU A 28 20.99 -5.34 -32.44
N TYR A 29 20.64 -4.09 -32.19
CA TYR A 29 20.19 -3.61 -30.87
C TYR A 29 18.68 -3.78 -30.75
N ALA A 30 18.20 -4.65 -29.86
CA ALA A 30 16.78 -4.76 -29.53
C ALA A 30 16.55 -5.05 -28.03
N GLU A 31 16.11 -4.00 -27.34
CA GLU A 31 15.16 -3.96 -26.22
C GLU A 31 15.40 -4.75 -24.90
N VAL A 32 15.05 -4.09 -23.80
CA VAL A 32 15.13 -4.62 -22.44
C VAL A 32 13.93 -5.55 -22.19
N SER A 33 14.20 -6.80 -21.78
CA SER A 33 13.16 -7.73 -21.34
C SER A 33 12.56 -7.28 -20.00
N VAL A 34 11.50 -6.46 -20.08
CA VAL A 34 10.69 -6.06 -18.93
C VAL A 34 9.79 -7.25 -18.55
N GLN A 35 9.94 -7.75 -17.32
CA GLN A 35 9.17 -8.89 -16.82
C GLN A 35 7.69 -8.53 -16.61
N SER A 36 6.89 -8.71 -17.66
CA SER A 36 5.45 -8.48 -17.65
C SER A 36 4.68 -9.59 -16.91
N ARG A 37 4.65 -9.52 -15.57
CA ARG A 37 3.75 -10.35 -14.73
C ARG A 37 3.15 -9.58 -13.54
N ILE A 38 2.24 -8.66 -13.84
CA ILE A 38 1.13 -8.31 -12.95
C ILE A 38 -0.16 -8.44 -13.78
N ALA A 39 -0.96 -9.45 -13.47
CA ALA A 39 -2.30 -9.74 -14.00
C ALA A 39 -2.51 -9.57 -15.52
N GLU A 40 -2.42 -10.67 -16.27
CA GLU A 40 -3.06 -10.79 -17.59
C GLU A 40 -4.59 -10.84 -17.42
N ASN A 41 -5.22 -9.67 -17.29
CA ASN A 41 -6.67 -9.47 -17.40
C ASN A 41 -6.92 -8.03 -17.91
N ASN A 42 -6.58 -7.78 -19.18
CA ASN A 42 -6.90 -6.52 -19.87
C ASN A 42 -8.36 -6.48 -20.36
N ASP A 43 -9.30 -6.98 -19.56
CA ASP A 43 -10.72 -6.66 -19.71
C ASP A 43 -10.91 -5.20 -19.27
N ILE A 44 -10.68 -4.29 -20.21
CA ILE A 44 -10.89 -2.87 -20.00
C ILE A 44 -12.39 -2.66 -19.76
N ILE A 45 -12.77 -2.41 -18.51
CA ILE A 45 -14.13 -2.01 -18.12
C ILE A 45 -14.36 -0.58 -18.64
N THR A 46 -14.58 -0.47 -19.94
CA THR A 46 -14.35 0.76 -20.73
C THR A 46 -15.48 1.78 -20.57
N ASP A 47 -16.68 1.37 -20.12
CA ASP A 47 -17.92 2.11 -20.38
C ASP A 47 -18.85 2.31 -19.16
N PHE A 48 -18.33 2.34 -17.92
CA PHE A 48 -19.15 2.64 -16.73
C PHE A 48 -18.60 3.74 -15.81
N GLN A 49 -18.59 4.96 -16.35
CA GLN A 49 -18.62 6.21 -15.58
C GLN A 49 -17.49 6.39 -14.55
N MET A 50 -16.23 6.32 -14.98
CA MET A 50 -15.09 6.56 -14.08
C MET A 50 -15.02 8.01 -13.56
N ASP A 51 -15.56 8.99 -14.29
CA ASP A 51 -15.69 10.39 -13.84
C ASP A 51 -16.71 10.60 -12.71
N THR A 52 -17.42 9.55 -12.26
CA THR A 52 -18.38 9.63 -11.14
C THR A 52 -17.83 9.05 -9.84
N LEU A 53 -16.53 8.76 -9.75
CA LEU A 53 -15.96 8.07 -8.60
C LEU A 53 -16.04 8.92 -7.32
N LEU A 54 -15.76 10.23 -7.40
CA LEU A 54 -15.99 11.14 -6.28
C LEU A 54 -17.48 11.22 -5.91
N GLU A 55 -18.40 11.24 -6.87
CA GLU A 55 -19.84 11.23 -6.59
C GLU A 55 -20.25 9.95 -5.85
N LYS A 56 -19.75 8.77 -6.25
CA LYS A 56 -19.95 7.49 -5.54
C LYS A 56 -19.40 7.53 -4.11
N ILE A 57 -18.21 8.12 -3.91
CA ILE A 57 -17.60 8.31 -2.58
C ILE A 57 -18.45 9.24 -1.70
N LEU A 58 -19.01 10.32 -2.28
CA LEU A 58 -19.79 11.33 -1.57
C LEU A 58 -21.31 11.04 -1.50
N GLN A 59 -21.77 9.87 -1.97
CA GLN A 59 -23.15 9.44 -1.79
C GLN A 59 -23.52 9.32 -0.31
N SER A 60 -24.70 9.80 0.07
CA SER A 60 -25.20 9.80 1.45
C SER A 60 -25.09 8.43 2.11
N ASP A 61 -25.43 7.35 1.41
CA ASP A 61 -25.37 6.00 1.96
C ASP A 61 -23.95 5.47 2.14
N ASN A 62 -23.00 5.88 1.29
CA ASN A 62 -21.58 5.56 1.46
C ASN A 62 -21.00 6.29 2.67
N LEU A 63 -21.29 7.59 2.80
CA LEU A 63 -20.90 8.41 3.95
C LEU A 63 -21.55 7.91 5.25
N ASN A 64 -22.82 7.47 5.22
CA ASN A 64 -23.52 6.88 6.36
C ASN A 64 -22.91 5.55 6.80
N LYS A 65 -22.49 4.69 5.84
CA LYS A 65 -21.74 3.45 6.14
C LYS A 65 -20.38 3.78 6.77
N ALA A 66 -19.66 4.76 6.22
CA ALA A 66 -18.35 5.17 6.72
C ALA A 66 -18.42 5.75 8.13
N TYR A 67 -19.39 6.64 8.41
CA TYR A 67 -19.69 7.14 9.76
C TYR A 67 -19.96 6.00 10.74
N LYS A 68 -20.83 5.03 10.38
CA LYS A 68 -21.13 3.87 11.24
C LYS A 68 -19.88 3.02 11.51
N LYS A 69 -19.03 2.81 10.50
CA LYS A 69 -17.80 2.02 10.63
C LYS A 69 -16.78 2.72 11.54
N VAL A 70 -16.50 4.00 11.33
CA VAL A 70 -15.63 4.80 12.22
C VAL A 70 -16.19 4.82 13.64
N LYS A 71 -17.51 4.98 13.81
CA LYS A 71 -18.14 4.91 15.14
C LYS A 71 -18.01 3.54 15.81
N SER A 72 -18.07 2.44 15.05
CA SER A 72 -17.89 1.09 15.59
C SER A 72 -16.45 0.79 16.01
N ASN A 73 -15.46 1.34 15.28
CA ASN A 73 -14.04 1.21 15.61
C ASN A 73 -13.67 1.99 16.89
N LYS A 74 -14.27 3.17 17.07
CA LYS A 74 -13.93 4.18 18.10
C LYS A 74 -12.61 4.91 17.75
N GLY A 75 -11.58 4.77 18.58
CA GLY A 75 -10.31 5.49 18.48
C GLY A 75 -10.38 6.97 18.92
N ALA A 76 -9.25 7.52 19.37
CA ALA A 76 -9.15 8.89 19.89
C ALA A 76 -9.38 9.98 18.82
N GLY A 77 -9.55 11.23 19.26
CA GLY A 77 -9.55 12.41 18.38
C GLY A 77 -8.21 12.64 17.66
N GLY A 78 -8.23 13.43 16.58
CA GLY A 78 -7.03 13.76 15.79
C GLY A 78 -6.24 14.91 16.40
N VAL A 79 -5.74 15.81 15.56
CA VAL A 79 -5.12 17.09 15.97
C VAL A 79 -6.15 18.14 16.40
N ASP A 80 -7.41 17.91 16.04
CA ASP A 80 -8.58 18.76 16.31
C ASP A 80 -9.22 18.50 17.69
N GLY A 81 -8.80 17.44 18.38
CA GLY A 81 -9.35 17.03 19.68
C GLY A 81 -10.77 16.43 19.65
N MET A 82 -11.51 16.61 18.54
CA MET A 82 -12.88 16.11 18.37
C MET A 82 -12.96 14.60 18.53
N ASN A 83 -13.96 14.14 19.28
CA ASN A 83 -14.22 12.73 19.54
C ASN A 83 -15.35 12.17 18.67
N VAL A 84 -15.40 10.84 18.63
CA VAL A 84 -16.31 10.06 17.76
C VAL A 84 -17.80 10.31 18.04
N ASP A 85 -18.15 10.74 19.25
CA ASP A 85 -19.53 11.07 19.61
C ASP A 85 -19.97 12.47 19.17
N GLU A 86 -19.03 13.43 19.10
CA GLU A 86 -19.27 14.82 18.66
C GLU A 86 -19.46 14.91 17.13
N LEU A 87 -18.81 14.00 16.41
CA LEU A 87 -18.83 13.85 14.95
C LEU A 87 -20.24 13.94 14.33
N LEU A 88 -21.27 13.37 14.98
CA LEU A 88 -22.63 13.38 14.44
C LEU A 88 -23.25 14.79 14.40
N SER A 89 -23.00 15.60 15.43
CA SER A 89 -23.47 16.98 15.47
C SER A 89 -22.71 17.82 14.46
N PHE A 90 -21.37 17.70 14.45
CA PHE A 90 -20.52 18.38 13.47
C PHE A 90 -20.94 18.08 12.02
N LEU A 91 -21.20 16.82 11.68
CA LEU A 91 -21.63 16.44 10.33
C LEU A 91 -23.01 17.01 9.98
N LYS A 92 -24.00 16.99 10.90
CA LYS A 92 -25.33 17.58 10.63
C LYS A 92 -25.25 19.05 10.22
N GLU A 93 -24.36 19.81 10.84
CA GLU A 93 -24.15 21.23 10.56
C GLU A 93 -23.28 21.46 9.31
N ASN A 94 -22.20 20.68 9.15
CA ASN A 94 -21.13 20.99 8.20
C ASN A 94 -21.14 20.13 6.92
N GLN A 95 -21.89 19.03 6.84
CA GLN A 95 -21.84 18.07 5.71
C GLN A 95 -22.03 18.74 4.35
N LYS A 96 -22.98 19.67 4.19
CA LYS A 96 -23.21 20.37 2.92
C LYS A 96 -21.97 21.16 2.47
N GLN A 97 -21.33 21.88 3.39
CA GLN A 97 -20.10 22.63 3.09
C GLN A 97 -18.90 21.70 2.84
N LEU A 98 -18.81 20.60 3.59
CA LEU A 98 -17.75 19.60 3.44
C LEU A 98 -17.81 18.92 2.07
N VAL A 99 -18.99 18.44 1.67
CA VAL A 99 -19.24 17.84 0.35
C VAL A 99 -18.95 18.84 -0.77
N GLN A 100 -19.34 20.11 -0.63
CA GLN A 100 -19.02 21.12 -1.64
C GLN A 100 -17.50 21.40 -1.71
N LYS A 101 -16.81 21.54 -0.57
CA LYS A 101 -15.34 21.71 -0.54
C LYS A 101 -14.61 20.52 -1.19
N LEU A 102 -15.14 19.31 -1.06
CA LEU A 102 -14.60 18.10 -1.71
C LEU A 102 -14.84 18.13 -3.23
N LYS A 103 -16.06 18.41 -3.69
CA LYS A 103 -16.39 18.55 -5.12
C LYS A 103 -15.61 19.67 -5.82
N ASP A 104 -15.45 20.81 -5.16
CA ASP A 104 -14.66 21.96 -5.61
C ASP A 104 -13.14 21.68 -5.67
N GLY A 105 -12.66 20.54 -5.14
CA GLY A 105 -11.23 20.29 -4.95
C GLY A 105 -10.56 21.20 -3.91
N LYS A 106 -11.33 22.00 -3.16
CA LYS A 106 -10.86 22.97 -2.16
C LYS A 106 -10.59 22.36 -0.78
N TYR A 107 -11.07 21.14 -0.52
CA TYR A 107 -10.79 20.44 0.73
C TYR A 107 -9.28 20.20 0.91
N LYS A 108 -8.84 20.35 2.15
CA LYS A 108 -7.49 20.04 2.64
C LYS A 108 -7.67 19.14 3.87
N PRO A 109 -7.15 17.91 3.86
CA PRO A 109 -7.02 17.10 5.06
C PRO A 109 -6.25 17.82 6.15
N ASN A 110 -6.47 17.42 7.40
CA ASN A 110 -5.65 17.87 8.52
C ASN A 110 -4.40 16.98 8.65
N PRO A 111 -3.27 17.49 9.19
CA PRO A 111 -2.17 16.62 9.59
C PRO A 111 -2.64 15.60 10.62
N VAL A 112 -2.04 14.42 10.59
CA VAL A 112 -2.36 13.37 11.57
C VAL A 112 -1.63 13.63 12.90
N ARG A 113 -2.24 13.29 14.03
CA ARG A 113 -1.59 13.41 15.34
C ARG A 113 -0.66 12.22 15.58
N ARG A 114 0.63 12.47 15.83
CA ARG A 114 1.59 11.41 16.18
C ARG A 114 1.18 10.76 17.51
N VAL A 115 1.22 9.44 17.56
CA VAL A 115 1.10 8.63 18.78
C VAL A 115 2.20 7.58 18.77
N GLU A 116 2.86 7.42 19.91
CA GLU A 116 3.91 6.42 20.11
C GLU A 116 3.35 5.27 20.96
N ILE A 117 3.38 4.05 20.42
CA ILE A 117 2.92 2.83 21.07
C ILE A 117 4.10 1.85 21.17
N PRO A 118 4.35 1.21 22.32
CA PRO A 118 5.39 0.17 22.42
C PRO A 118 5.14 -0.98 21.45
N LYS A 119 6.20 -1.52 20.81
CA LYS A 119 6.14 -2.85 20.21
C LYS A 119 6.20 -3.93 21.30
N GLU A 120 5.85 -5.15 20.93
CA GLU A 120 6.07 -6.35 21.75
C GLU A 120 7.58 -6.60 21.99
N ALA A 121 8.42 -6.22 21.03
CA ALA A 121 9.87 -6.16 21.17
C ALA A 121 10.29 -5.04 22.13
N LYS A 122 10.91 -5.42 23.25
CA LYS A 122 11.23 -4.53 24.38
C LYS A 122 12.22 -3.42 24.00
N GLY A 123 11.71 -2.19 23.86
CA GLY A 123 12.48 -0.98 23.57
C GLY A 123 12.18 -0.35 22.22
N GLU A 124 11.43 -1.03 21.34
CA GLU A 124 10.98 -0.46 20.08
C GLU A 124 9.62 0.23 20.19
N ILE A 125 9.43 1.27 19.38
CA ILE A 125 8.23 2.12 19.37
C ILE A 125 7.63 2.13 17.96
N ARG A 126 6.31 1.95 17.86
CA ARG A 126 5.53 2.16 16.65
C ARG A 126 4.96 3.57 16.63
N LYS A 127 5.30 4.34 15.59
CA LYS A 127 4.89 5.74 15.39
C LYS A 127 3.61 5.85 14.55
N LEU A 128 2.45 5.66 15.18
CA LEU A 128 1.16 5.83 14.51
C LEU A 128 0.84 7.30 14.22
N GLY A 129 0.02 7.52 13.19
CA GLY A 129 -0.66 8.77 12.90
C GLY A 129 -2.17 8.59 13.08
N VAL A 130 -2.79 9.42 13.92
CA VAL A 130 -4.24 9.44 14.16
C VAL A 130 -4.87 10.61 13.40
N PRO A 131 -5.63 10.38 12.32
CA PRO A 131 -6.36 11.45 11.61
C PRO A 131 -7.51 11.99 12.45
N THR A 132 -8.00 13.20 12.11
CA THR A 132 -9.26 13.72 12.66
C THR A 132 -10.40 12.78 12.36
N VAL A 133 -11.46 12.79 13.17
CA VAL A 133 -12.56 11.82 12.98
C VAL A 133 -13.31 12.09 11.65
N VAL A 134 -13.33 13.35 11.20
CA VAL A 134 -13.84 13.74 9.87
C VAL A 134 -12.98 13.15 8.76
N ASP A 135 -11.65 13.26 8.86
CA ASP A 135 -10.71 12.65 7.92
C ASP A 135 -10.85 11.11 7.91
N ARG A 136 -11.02 10.46 9.06
CA ARG A 136 -11.28 9.01 9.14
C ARG A 136 -12.56 8.60 8.40
N VAL A 137 -13.64 9.38 8.47
CA VAL A 137 -14.87 9.10 7.70
C VAL A 137 -14.65 9.25 6.20
N LEU A 138 -13.91 10.26 5.76
CA LEU A 138 -13.62 10.46 4.33
C LEU A 138 -12.69 9.38 3.78
N GLN A 139 -11.65 9.00 4.52
CA GLN A 139 -10.77 7.87 4.18
C GLN A 139 -11.57 6.57 4.10
N GLN A 140 -12.41 6.26 5.10
CA GLN A 140 -13.27 5.08 5.10
C GLN A 140 -14.28 5.08 3.93
N ALA A 141 -14.80 6.25 3.54
CA ALA A 141 -15.69 6.40 2.39
C ALA A 141 -14.98 6.20 1.05
N ILE A 142 -13.71 6.60 0.93
CA ILE A 142 -12.84 6.29 -0.21
C ILE A 142 -12.59 4.77 -0.27
N THR A 143 -12.13 4.16 0.83
CA THR A 143 -11.85 2.71 0.92
C THR A 143 -13.07 1.87 0.53
N GLN A 144 -14.27 2.21 1.03
CA GLN A 144 -15.52 1.49 0.68
C GLN A 144 -15.82 1.43 -0.83
N VAL A 145 -15.34 2.41 -1.61
CA VAL A 145 -15.54 2.47 -3.07
C VAL A 145 -14.35 1.87 -3.84
N LEU A 146 -13.12 2.03 -3.33
CA LEU A 146 -11.93 1.50 -3.99
C LEU A 146 -11.68 0.01 -3.73
N THR A 147 -12.01 -0.51 -2.55
CA THR A 147 -11.81 -1.92 -2.19
C THR A 147 -12.41 -2.89 -3.22
N PRO A 148 -13.68 -2.82 -3.65
CA PRO A 148 -14.21 -3.76 -4.64
C PRO A 148 -13.45 -3.71 -5.98
N ILE A 149 -13.04 -2.50 -6.41
CA ILE A 149 -12.30 -2.31 -7.66
C ILE A 149 -10.93 -3.00 -7.60
N TYR A 150 -10.22 -2.92 -6.49
CA TYR A 150 -8.89 -3.56 -6.34
C TYR A 150 -8.95 -5.03 -5.91
N GLU A 151 -10.04 -5.50 -5.28
CA GLU A 151 -10.22 -6.93 -4.97
C GLU A 151 -10.26 -7.81 -6.23
N GLU A 152 -10.76 -7.28 -7.34
CA GLU A 152 -10.75 -7.92 -8.67
C GLU A 152 -9.34 -7.97 -9.31
N GLN A 153 -8.39 -7.17 -8.80
CA GLN A 153 -7.01 -7.07 -9.31
C GLN A 153 -5.96 -7.71 -8.38
N PHE A 154 -6.29 -7.96 -7.11
CA PHE A 154 -5.35 -8.54 -6.14
C PHE A 154 -5.21 -10.06 -6.31
N SER A 155 -3.95 -10.50 -6.55
CA SER A 155 -3.52 -11.90 -6.59
C SER A 155 -4.19 -12.77 -5.52
N GLU A 156 -4.61 -13.98 -5.88
CA GLU A 156 -5.20 -14.95 -4.96
C GLU A 156 -4.31 -15.29 -3.76
N ASN A 157 -2.99 -15.23 -3.96
CA ASN A 157 -1.98 -15.46 -2.93
C ASN A 157 -1.71 -14.22 -2.03
N SER A 158 -2.53 -13.16 -2.15
CA SER A 158 -2.51 -12.00 -1.26
C SER A 158 -3.64 -12.11 -0.22
N TYR A 159 -3.29 -12.10 1.07
CA TYR A 159 -4.20 -12.33 2.19
C TYR A 159 -4.27 -11.17 3.20
N GLY A 160 -3.29 -10.27 3.21
CA GLY A 160 -3.20 -9.17 4.18
C GLY A 160 -4.15 -8.02 3.86
N PHE A 161 -4.85 -7.50 4.87
CA PHE A 161 -5.74 -6.32 4.80
C PHE A 161 -6.93 -6.42 3.82
N ARG A 162 -7.24 -7.61 3.28
CA ARG A 162 -8.33 -7.84 2.32
C ARG A 162 -9.63 -8.30 3.01
N PRO A 163 -10.83 -7.92 2.53
CA PRO A 163 -12.07 -8.48 3.03
C PRO A 163 -12.16 -10.00 2.81
N LYS A 164 -12.58 -10.73 3.84
CA LYS A 164 -12.79 -12.20 3.81
C LYS A 164 -11.53 -13.06 3.55
N ARG A 165 -10.32 -12.49 3.62
CA ARG A 165 -9.06 -13.25 3.66
C ARG A 165 -8.29 -12.90 4.93
N GLY A 166 -7.44 -13.81 5.41
CA GLY A 166 -6.57 -13.56 6.55
C GLY A 166 -5.48 -14.61 6.73
N ALA A 167 -4.81 -14.56 7.89
CA ALA A 167 -3.66 -15.42 8.19
C ALA A 167 -3.97 -16.93 8.12
N PHE A 168 -5.19 -17.35 8.45
CA PHE A 168 -5.60 -18.76 8.35
C PHE A 168 -5.64 -19.27 6.90
N ASP A 169 -6.03 -18.42 5.94
CA ASP A 169 -6.05 -18.77 4.52
C ASP A 169 -4.61 -18.87 3.97
N ALA A 170 -3.73 -17.96 4.38
CA ALA A 170 -2.31 -18.00 4.07
C ALA A 170 -1.64 -19.28 4.61
N LEU A 171 -1.89 -19.63 5.88
CA LEU A 171 -1.39 -20.86 6.49
C LEU A 171 -1.89 -22.12 5.77
N LYS A 172 -3.15 -22.13 5.33
CA LYS A 172 -3.73 -23.23 4.54
C LYS A 172 -3.01 -23.37 3.19
N GLN A 173 -2.74 -22.27 2.49
CA GLN A 173 -1.99 -22.31 1.24
C GLN A 173 -0.54 -22.80 1.46
N CYS A 174 0.14 -22.34 2.52
CA CYS A 174 1.46 -22.85 2.87
C CYS A 174 1.45 -24.37 3.14
N GLN A 175 0.42 -24.90 3.81
CA GLN A 175 0.27 -26.34 4.02
C GLN A 175 0.02 -27.11 2.72
N GLN A 176 -0.75 -26.55 1.78
CA GLN A 176 -0.93 -27.14 0.44
C GLN A 176 0.41 -27.19 -0.31
N ASN A 177 1.15 -26.07 -0.36
CA ASN A 177 2.46 -26.01 -1.00
C ASN A 177 3.45 -27.07 -0.44
N VAL A 178 3.47 -27.27 0.88
CA VAL A 178 4.32 -28.31 1.51
C VAL A 178 3.87 -29.72 1.11
N ASN A 179 2.56 -30.00 1.04
CA ASN A 179 2.04 -31.28 0.57
C ASN A 179 2.37 -31.55 -0.91
N ASP A 180 2.40 -30.49 -1.73
CA ASP A 180 2.79 -30.53 -3.15
C ASP A 180 4.31 -30.64 -3.35
N GLY A 181 5.11 -30.69 -2.28
CA GLY A 181 6.55 -30.93 -2.29
C GLY A 181 7.44 -29.69 -2.16
N TYR A 182 6.87 -28.49 -2.01
CA TYR A 182 7.62 -27.24 -1.83
C TYR A 182 8.11 -27.10 -0.37
N VAL A 183 9.18 -27.83 -0.02
CA VAL A 183 9.73 -27.93 1.34
C VAL A 183 10.73 -26.82 1.73
N TYR A 184 11.06 -25.91 0.81
CA TYR A 184 11.94 -24.76 1.07
C TYR A 184 11.16 -23.45 0.96
N VAL A 185 11.38 -22.55 1.91
CA VAL A 185 10.76 -21.23 1.98
C VAL A 185 11.83 -20.16 1.80
N ILE A 186 11.53 -19.13 1.00
CA ILE A 186 12.30 -17.90 0.91
C ILE A 186 11.53 -16.84 1.70
N ASP A 187 12.08 -16.40 2.82
CA ASP A 187 11.48 -15.35 3.65
C ASP A 187 11.92 -13.96 3.14
N MET A 188 11.00 -12.99 3.14
CA MET A 188 11.19 -11.64 2.61
C MET A 188 10.31 -10.63 3.35
N ASP A 189 10.90 -9.88 4.27
CA ASP A 189 10.27 -8.70 4.90
C ASP A 189 10.77 -7.39 4.28
N LEU A 190 9.95 -6.34 4.34
CA LEU A 190 10.25 -5.00 3.86
C LEU A 190 10.35 -4.03 5.05
N GLU A 191 11.57 -3.85 5.53
CA GLU A 191 11.85 -3.02 6.71
C GLU A 191 11.24 -1.62 6.56
N LYS A 192 10.42 -1.22 7.54
CA LYS A 192 9.73 0.09 7.59
C LYS A 192 8.92 0.41 6.31
N PHE A 193 8.30 -0.58 5.67
CA PHE A 193 7.51 -0.43 4.43
C PHE A 193 6.69 0.87 4.34
N PHE A 194 5.83 1.14 5.33
CA PHE A 194 4.98 2.34 5.32
C PHE A 194 5.75 3.65 5.38
N ASP A 195 6.90 3.67 6.04
CA ASP A 195 7.72 4.87 6.23
C ASP A 195 8.62 5.13 4.99
N THR A 196 8.75 4.15 4.08
CA THR A 196 9.62 4.19 2.89
C THR A 196 8.88 4.25 1.55
N VAL A 197 7.54 4.16 1.52
CA VAL A 197 6.73 4.22 0.29
C VAL A 197 7.03 5.48 -0.55
N CYS A 198 7.43 5.28 -1.81
CA CYS A 198 7.54 6.36 -2.77
C CYS A 198 6.13 6.84 -3.19
N GLN A 199 5.68 7.99 -2.67
CA GLN A 199 4.34 8.54 -2.94
C GLN A 199 4.07 8.73 -4.44
N SER A 200 5.05 9.21 -5.20
CA SER A 200 4.93 9.37 -6.66
C SER A 200 4.63 8.05 -7.37
N LYS A 201 5.26 6.94 -6.94
CA LYS A 201 5.05 5.62 -7.52
C LYS A 201 3.70 5.02 -7.09
N LEU A 202 3.27 5.28 -5.86
CA LEU A 202 1.92 4.92 -5.39
C LEU A 202 0.84 5.63 -6.22
N ILE A 203 0.99 6.95 -6.45
CA ILE A 203 0.05 7.73 -7.27
C ILE A 203 0.07 7.28 -8.73
N GLU A 204 1.24 6.96 -9.31
CA GLU A 204 1.33 6.37 -10.65
C GLU A 204 0.53 5.06 -10.74
N VAL A 205 0.72 4.13 -9.80
CA VAL A 205 -0.01 2.85 -9.77
C VAL A 205 -1.52 3.06 -9.61
N LEU A 206 -1.96 3.90 -8.67
CA LEU A 206 -3.37 4.22 -8.46
C LEU A 206 -4.02 4.83 -9.71
N SER A 207 -3.30 5.64 -10.48
CA SER A 207 -3.79 6.31 -11.70
C SER A 207 -3.92 5.36 -12.91
N ARG A 208 -3.38 4.14 -12.83
CA ARG A 208 -3.60 3.08 -13.84
C ARG A 208 -5.06 2.64 -13.83
N THR A 209 -5.66 2.54 -12.65
CA THR A 209 -7.04 2.07 -12.44
C THR A 209 -8.02 3.23 -12.24
N ILE A 210 -7.69 4.19 -11.36
CA ILE A 210 -8.54 5.36 -11.06
C ILE A 210 -8.33 6.45 -12.11
N LYS A 211 -9.40 6.88 -12.79
CA LYS A 211 -9.36 7.99 -13.76
C LYS A 211 -9.91 9.32 -13.23
N ASP A 212 -10.69 9.30 -12.14
CA ASP A 212 -11.15 10.52 -11.49
C ASP A 212 -9.99 11.28 -10.82
N GLY A 213 -9.46 12.28 -11.53
CA GLY A 213 -8.36 13.12 -11.06
C GLY A 213 -8.66 13.86 -9.74
N ARG A 214 -9.93 14.05 -9.37
CA ARG A 214 -10.32 14.66 -8.09
C ARG A 214 -10.08 13.69 -6.94
N VAL A 215 -10.32 12.39 -7.15
CA VAL A 215 -10.04 11.32 -6.16
C VAL A 215 -8.53 11.13 -6.02
N ILE A 216 -7.78 11.08 -7.13
CA ILE A 216 -6.30 11.06 -7.08
C ILE A 216 -5.75 12.29 -6.35
N SER A 217 -6.25 13.50 -6.64
CA SER A 217 -5.86 14.72 -5.94
C SER A 217 -6.16 14.67 -4.44
N LEU A 218 -7.30 14.10 -4.04
CA LEU A 218 -7.67 13.94 -2.63
C LEU A 218 -6.75 12.94 -1.91
N ILE A 219 -6.43 11.80 -2.52
CA ILE A 219 -5.48 10.82 -1.98
C ILE A 219 -4.08 11.43 -1.86
N HIS A 220 -3.61 12.14 -2.88
CA HIS A 220 -2.31 12.81 -2.85
C HIS A 220 -2.21 13.86 -1.74
N LYS A 221 -3.28 14.61 -1.47
CA LYS A 221 -3.37 15.52 -0.31
C LYS A 221 -3.36 14.79 1.03
N TYR A 222 -3.90 13.58 1.12
CA TYR A 222 -3.84 12.77 2.34
C TYR A 222 -2.42 12.29 2.65
N LEU A 223 -1.66 11.88 1.62
CA LEU A 223 -0.24 11.53 1.77
C LEU A 223 0.61 12.74 2.20
N ASN A 224 0.34 13.91 1.61
CA ASN A 224 1.03 15.17 1.89
C ASN A 224 0.46 15.95 3.11
N ALA A 225 -0.47 15.39 3.87
CA ALA A 225 -1.16 16.10 4.95
C ALA A 225 -0.21 16.51 6.10
N GLY A 226 0.91 15.81 6.26
CA GLY A 226 1.87 16.01 7.33
C GLY A 226 1.44 15.39 8.66
N VAL A 227 2.26 15.60 9.68
CA VAL A 227 2.06 15.07 11.03
C VAL A 227 2.23 16.19 12.05
N ILE A 228 1.44 16.19 13.13
CA ILE A 228 1.74 16.99 14.33
C ILE A 228 2.33 16.11 15.41
N SER A 229 3.50 16.49 15.90
CA SER A 229 4.40 15.74 16.78
C SER A 229 4.88 16.70 17.87
N ASN A 230 4.53 16.45 19.13
CA ASN A 230 4.83 17.35 20.26
C ASN A 230 4.45 18.83 20.03
N GLY A 231 3.36 19.08 19.30
CA GLY A 231 2.88 20.43 18.94
C GLY A 231 3.56 21.05 17.70
N MET A 232 4.64 20.46 17.20
CA MET A 232 5.33 20.88 15.97
C MET A 232 4.74 20.18 14.74
N PHE A 233 4.73 20.86 13.59
CA PHE A 233 4.34 20.28 12.31
C PHE A 233 5.55 19.68 11.58
N GLU A 234 5.45 18.39 11.24
CA GLU A 234 6.39 17.63 10.42
C GLU A 234 5.79 17.44 9.01
N LYS A 235 6.58 17.66 7.95
CA LYS A 235 6.18 17.25 6.60
C LYS A 235 6.27 15.73 6.43
N THR A 236 5.62 15.21 5.38
CA THR A 236 5.66 13.79 5.01
C THR A 236 5.99 13.68 3.53
N ASP A 237 7.27 13.93 3.21
CA ASP A 237 7.77 13.95 1.82
C ASP A 237 8.04 12.53 1.27
N VAL A 238 8.16 11.52 2.15
CA VAL A 238 8.32 10.08 1.84
C VAL A 238 7.44 9.27 2.79
N GLY A 239 7.01 8.10 2.35
CA GLY A 239 6.16 7.20 3.13
C GLY A 239 4.70 7.64 3.18
N MET A 240 3.93 6.95 4.02
CA MET A 240 2.54 7.25 4.37
C MET A 240 2.37 7.08 5.88
N PRO A 241 1.59 7.94 6.57
CA PRO A 241 1.41 7.79 8.00
C PRO A 241 0.74 6.46 8.34
N GLN A 242 1.33 5.68 9.25
CA GLN A 242 0.75 4.44 9.74
C GLN A 242 -0.55 4.74 10.49
N GLY A 243 -1.69 4.48 9.84
CA GLY A 243 -3.01 4.71 10.42
C GLY A 243 -3.24 3.85 11.67
N ALA A 244 -3.99 4.40 12.61
CA ALA A 244 -4.70 3.60 13.59
C ALA A 244 -5.91 2.93 12.92
N ASP A 245 -5.66 1.82 12.21
CA ASP A 245 -6.70 0.81 12.04
C ASP A 245 -6.98 0.22 13.43
N HIS A 246 -8.25 0.35 13.87
CA HIS A 246 -8.79 0.18 15.23
C HIS A 246 -8.95 1.51 16.00
#